data_AF-A0A520R2W2-F1
#
_entry.id   AF-A0A520R2W2-F1
#
_cell.length_a   1.000
_cell.length_b   1.000
_cell.length_c   1.000
_cell.angle_alpha   90.00
_cell.angle_beta   90.00
_cell.angle_gamma   90.00
#
_symmetry.space_group_name_H-M   'P 1'
#
loop_
_entity.id
_entity.type
_entity.pdbx_description
1 polymer ?
#
loop_
_entity_poly.entity_id
_entity_poly.type
_entity_poly.pdbx_seq_one_letter_code
_entity_poly.pdbx_strand_id
1 'polypeptide(L)'
;DAYVEVMETAMWEQGKNIGDVNVIAETLSASGLPTEDILAKAQSDGVKKALIDETAAAVERGIFGLPTMFIGDEMFFGKERLIQINDMLAG
;
A
#
# COMPACT_ATOMS: atom_id res chain seq x y z
N ASP A 1 2.09 -7.95 6.89
CA ASP A 1 0.79 -7.77 7.55
C ASP A 1 -0.25 -8.50 6.71
N ALA A 2 -1.16 -9.28 7.33
CA ALA A 2 -1.96 -10.28 6.59
C ALA A 2 -2.86 -9.67 5.50
N TYR A 3 -3.35 -8.45 5.69
CA TYR A 3 -4.13 -7.73 4.68
C TYR A 3 -3.32 -7.45 3.41
N VAL A 4 -2.09 -6.93 3.55
CA VAL A 4 -1.24 -6.54 2.40
C VAL A 4 -0.93 -7.76 1.55
N GLU A 5 -0.47 -8.85 2.19
CA GLU A 5 -0.14 -10.10 1.49
C GLU A 5 -1.34 -10.66 0.72
N VAL A 6 -2.52 -10.72 1.36
CA VAL A 6 -3.75 -11.21 0.74
C VAL A 6 -4.14 -10.37 -0.49
N MET A 7 -4.11 -9.04 -0.37
CA MET A 7 -4.52 -8.15 -1.46
C MET A 7 -3.50 -8.10 -2.60
N GLU A 8 -2.20 -8.10 -2.29
CA GLU A 8 -1.12 -8.12 -3.28
C GLU A 8 -1.08 -9.44 -4.04
N THR A 9 -1.16 -10.58 -3.36
CA THR A 9 -1.24 -11.90 -4.01
C THR A 9 -2.50 -11.99 -4.88
N ALA A 10 -3.65 -11.51 -4.41
CA ALA A 10 -4.88 -11.50 -5.20
C ALA A 10 -4.74 -10.67 -6.49
N MET A 11 -4.12 -9.50 -6.42
CA MET A 11 -3.93 -8.62 -7.57
C MET A 11 -2.85 -9.14 -8.53
N TRP A 12 -1.66 -9.46 -8.02
CA TRP A 12 -0.46 -9.68 -8.82
C TRP A 12 -0.19 -11.13 -9.19
N GLU A 13 -0.57 -12.08 -8.34
CA GLU A 13 -0.35 -13.51 -8.60
C GLU A 13 -1.61 -14.19 -9.17
N GLN A 14 -2.79 -13.78 -8.70
CA GLN A 14 -4.07 -14.40 -9.07
C GLN A 14 -4.85 -13.61 -10.14
N GLY A 15 -4.41 -12.40 -10.47
CA GLY A 15 -5.03 -11.56 -11.51
C GLY A 15 -6.46 -11.11 -11.19
N LYS A 16 -6.85 -11.06 -9.92
CA LYS A 16 -8.19 -10.60 -9.51
C LYS A 16 -8.32 -9.09 -9.70
N ASN A 17 -9.51 -8.64 -10.10
CA ASN A 17 -9.81 -7.21 -10.19
C ASN A 17 -10.05 -6.61 -8.81
N ILE A 18 -8.98 -6.15 -8.15
CA ILE A 18 -9.03 -5.46 -6.85
C ILE A 18 -9.57 -4.01 -6.96
N GLY A 19 -10.09 -3.59 -8.12
CA GLY A 19 -10.92 -2.39 -8.25
C GLY A 19 -12.40 -2.62 -7.96
N ASP A 20 -12.86 -3.88 -7.89
CA ASP A 20 -14.26 -4.24 -7.62
C ASP A 20 -14.45 -4.61 -6.14
N VAL A 21 -15.36 -3.91 -5.46
CA VAL A 21 -15.67 -4.13 -4.04
C VAL A 21 -16.15 -5.56 -3.74
N ASN A 22 -16.84 -6.21 -4.68
CA ASN A 22 -17.31 -7.58 -4.49
C ASN A 22 -16.13 -8.56 -4.50
N VAL A 23 -15.17 -8.35 -5.41
CA VAL A 23 -13.94 -9.16 -5.50
C VAL A 23 -13.04 -8.94 -4.27
N ILE A 24 -12.97 -7.71 -3.77
CA ILE A 24 -12.30 -7.40 -2.50
C ILE A 24 -12.97 -8.17 -1.35
N ALA A 25 -14.31 -8.07 -1.23
CA ALA A 25 -15.06 -8.71 -0.15
C ALA A 25 -14.87 -10.24 -0.13
N GLU A 26 -14.96 -10.88 -1.29
CA GLU A 26 -14.73 -12.32 -1.46
C GLU A 26 -13.30 -12.69 -1.06
N THR A 27 -12.31 -11.93 -1.53
CA THR A 27 -10.89 -12.19 -1.25
C THR A 27 -10.59 -12.08 0.25
N LEU A 28 -11.05 -11.03 0.91
CA LEU A 28 -10.89 -10.85 2.35
C LEU A 28 -11.58 -11.96 3.14
N SER A 29 -12.80 -12.33 2.75
CA SER A 29 -13.59 -13.36 3.44
C SER A 29 -12.96 -14.73 3.30
N ALA A 30 -12.44 -15.09 2.12
CA ALA A 30 -11.77 -16.36 1.87
C ALA A 30 -10.48 -16.50 2.69
N SER A 31 -9.83 -15.38 3.01
CA SER A 31 -8.62 -15.33 3.84
C SER A 31 -8.89 -15.20 5.35
N GLY A 32 -10.16 -15.23 5.78
CA GLY A 32 -10.54 -15.14 7.19
C GLY A 32 -10.32 -13.77 7.83
N LEU A 33 -10.13 -12.72 7.02
CA LEU A 33 -10.01 -11.35 7.49
C LEU A 33 -11.40 -10.79 7.87
N PRO A 34 -11.48 -9.79 8.77
CA PRO A 34 -12.75 -9.19 9.19
C PRO A 34 -13.32 -8.28 8.07
N THR A 35 -13.85 -8.91 7.01
CA THR A 35 -14.29 -8.25 5.76
C THR A 35 -15.23 -7.08 6.00
N GLU A 36 -16.29 -7.28 6.79
CA GLU A 36 -17.29 -6.24 7.03
C GLU A 36 -16.69 -5.00 7.72
N ASP A 37 -15.84 -5.20 8.73
CA ASP A 37 -15.17 -4.13 9.46
C ASP A 37 -14.18 -3.38 8.56
N ILE A 38 -13.39 -4.10 7.75
CA ILE A 38 -12.44 -3.50 6.80
C ILE A 38 -13.19 -2.65 5.77
N LEU A 39 -14.25 -3.19 5.17
CA LEU A 39 -15.05 -2.47 4.17
C LEU A 39 -15.74 -1.25 4.77
N ALA A 40 -16.30 -1.37 5.98
CA ALA A 40 -16.91 -0.25 6.68
C ALA A 40 -15.89 0.86 7.00
N LYS A 41 -14.71 0.49 7.52
CA LYS A 41 -13.62 1.43 7.83
C LYS A 41 -13.09 2.11 6.58
N ALA A 42 -12.89 1.38 5.48
CA ALA A 42 -12.45 1.94 4.20
C ALA A 42 -13.41 3.02 3.66
N GLN A 43 -14.69 2.97 4.04
CA GLN A 43 -15.68 3.98 3.66
C GLN A 43 -15.79 5.15 4.63
N SER A 44 -15.23 5.05 5.84
CA SER A 44 -15.29 6.10 6.86
C SER A 44 -14.55 7.37 6.45
N ASP A 45 -15.08 8.52 6.87
CA ASP A 45 -14.48 9.82 6.59
C ASP A 45 -13.06 9.94 7.14
N GLY A 46 -12.81 9.36 8.32
CA GLY A 46 -11.49 9.36 8.94
C GLY A 46 -10.43 8.65 8.09
N VAL A 47 -10.73 7.46 7.58
CA VAL A 47 -9.79 6.69 6.74
C VAL A 47 -9.60 7.35 5.39
N LYS A 48 -10.68 7.85 4.76
CA LYS A 48 -10.60 8.58 3.49
C LYS A 48 -9.77 9.85 3.61
N LYS A 49 -10.00 10.62 4.67
CA LYS A 49 -9.23 11.83 4.96
C LYS A 49 -7.76 11.50 5.18
N ALA A 50 -7.44 10.50 5.99
CA ALA A 50 -6.07 10.07 6.21
C ALA A 50 -5.38 9.68 4.90
N LEU A 51 -6.02 8.89 4.04
CA LEU A 51 -5.47 8.52 2.73
C LEU A 51 -5.17 9.76 1.85
N ILE A 52 -6.08 10.73 1.81
CA ILE A 52 -5.91 11.98 1.05
C ILE A 52 -4.75 12.79 1.63
N ASP A 53 -4.72 13.00 2.94
CA ASP A 53 -3.72 13.82 3.63
C ASP A 53 -2.32 13.21 3.47
N GLU A 54 -2.15 11.90 3.66
CA GLU A 54 -0.87 11.20 3.50
C GLU A 54 -0.37 11.23 2.05
N THR A 55 -1.28 11.08 1.07
CA THR A 55 -0.92 11.19 -0.35
C THR A 55 -0.53 12.61 -0.73
N ALA A 56 -1.21 13.62 -0.17
CA ALA A 56 -0.86 15.02 -0.37
C ALA A 56 0.51 15.34 0.23
N ALA A 57 0.79 14.89 1.46
CA ALA A 57 2.08 15.05 2.11
C ALA A 57 3.22 14.36 1.32
N ALA A 58 2.96 13.19 0.74
CA ALA A 58 3.88 12.53 -0.18
C ALA A 58 4.21 13.40 -1.41
N VAL A 59 3.20 13.98 -2.04
CA VAL A 59 3.39 14.89 -3.18
C VAL A 59 4.15 16.16 -2.77
N GLU A 60 3.84 16.76 -1.63
CA GLU A 60 4.55 17.92 -1.08
C GLU A 60 6.02 17.62 -0.79
N ARG A 61 6.34 16.37 -0.41
CA ARG A 61 7.71 15.86 -0.24
C ARG A 61 8.42 15.54 -1.56
N GLY A 62 7.77 15.76 -2.71
CA GLY A 62 8.33 15.55 -4.04
C GLY A 62 8.22 14.11 -4.57
N ILE A 63 7.42 13.25 -3.93
CA ILE A 63 7.16 11.90 -4.44
C ILE A 63 6.33 12.01 -5.72
N PHE A 64 6.84 11.44 -6.81
CA PHE A 64 6.20 11.45 -8.12
C PHE A 64 5.80 10.05 -8.63
N GLY A 65 6.11 9.00 -7.87
CA GLY A 65 5.83 7.62 -8.26
C GLY A 65 6.10 6.64 -7.13
N LEU A 66 5.72 5.38 -7.35
CA LEU A 66 5.94 4.28 -6.43
C LEU A 66 6.72 3.14 -7.11
N PRO A 67 7.52 2.37 -6.34
CA PRO A 67 7.84 2.62 -4.94
C PRO A 67 8.86 3.78 -4.79
N THR A 68 8.66 4.63 -3.78
CA THR A 68 9.64 5.64 -3.32
C THR A 68 9.94 5.41 -1.85
N MET A 69 11.22 5.43 -1.47
CA MET A 69 11.72 5.22 -0.10
C MET A 69 12.57 6.42 0.32
N PHE A 70 12.65 6.67 1.62
CA PHE A 70 13.51 7.72 2.19
C PHE A 70 14.39 7.15 3.30
N ILE A 71 15.67 7.55 3.32
CA ILE A 71 16.59 7.34 4.45
C ILE A 71 17.01 8.73 4.95
N GLY A 72 16.46 9.15 6.09
CA GLY A 72 16.53 10.55 6.49
C GLY A 72 15.84 11.45 5.47
N ASP A 73 16.59 12.40 4.90
CA ASP A 73 16.12 13.32 3.86
C ASP A 73 16.44 12.84 2.43
N GLU A 74 17.20 11.76 2.28
CA GLU A 74 17.59 11.24 0.96
C GLU A 74 16.46 10.38 0.36
N MET A 75 16.09 10.70 -0.89
CA MET A 75 15.00 10.04 -1.62
C MET A 75 15.53 8.99 -2.62
N PHE A 76 14.94 7.80 -2.60
CA PHE A 76 15.25 6.69 -3.51
C PHE A 76 13.98 6.25 -4.25
N PHE A 77 13.95 6.43 -5.56
CA PHE A 77 12.82 6.02 -6.42
C PHE A 77 13.13 4.72 -7.18
N GLY A 78 12.21 3.77 -7.12
CA GLY A 78 12.28 2.47 -7.81
C GLY A 78 12.93 1.37 -6.96
N LYS A 79 12.50 0.13 -7.19
CA LYS A 79 13.02 -1.06 -6.48
C LYS A 79 14.50 -1.31 -6.76
N GLU A 80 15.01 -0.79 -7.87
CA GLU A 80 16.41 -0.88 -8.28
C GLU A 80 17.34 -0.17 -7.28
N ARG A 81 16.80 0.71 -6.41
CA ARG A 81 17.56 1.42 -5.38
C ARG A 81 17.76 0.62 -4.10
N LEU A 82 17.13 -0.54 -3.94
CA LEU A 82 17.24 -1.35 -2.71
C LEU A 82 18.70 -1.75 -2.38
N ILE A 83 19.52 -2.03 -3.39
CA ILE A 83 20.95 -2.34 -3.20
C ILE A 83 21.69 -1.11 -2.63
N GLN A 84 21.44 0.06 -3.21
CA GLN A 84 22.05 1.31 -2.76
C GLN A 84 21.63 1.66 -1.32
N ILE A 85 20.35 1.46 -0.98
CA ILE A 85 19.83 1.64 0.38
C ILE A 85 20.54 0.67 1.35
N ASN A 86 20.68 -0.60 0.98
CA ASN A 86 21.37 -1.59 1.79
C ASN A 86 22.83 -1.19 2.06
N ASP A 87 23.56 -0.76 1.02
CA ASP A 87 24.95 -0.34 1.14
C ASP A 87 25.09 0.90 2.05
N MET A 88 24.16 1.86 1.97
CA MET A 88 24.11 3.04 2.83
C MET A 88 23.89 2.69 4.31
N LEU A 89 23.05 1.69 4.60
CA LEU A 89 22.72 1.27 5.97
C LEU A 89 23.76 0.32 6.59
N ALA A 90 24.59 -0.32 5.77
CA ALA A 90 25.61 -1.26 6.22
C ALA A 90 26.91 -0.58 6.72
N GLY A 91 27.05 0.73 6.48
CA GLY A 91 28.11 1.57 7.04
C GLY A 91 27.77 2.12 8.42
#